data_AF-A0A1M4IF72-F1
#
_entry.id   AF-A0A1M4IF72-F1
#
_cell.length_a   1.000
_cell.length_b   1.000
_cell.length_c   1.000
_cell.angle_alpha   90.00
_cell.angle_beta   90.00
_cell.angle_gamma   90.00
#
_symmetry.space_group_name_H-M   'P 1'
#
loop_
_entity.id
_entity.type
_entity.pdbx_description
1 polymer ?
#
loop_
_entity_poly.entity_id
_entity_poly.type
_entity_poly.pdbx_seq_one_letter_code
_entity_poly.pdbx_strand_id
1 'polypeptide(L)' 'MDEALYAALNRSGHKLGGYPEFTQQDPRKPQDRQVLLLQLDSDDAMMWGDSGIANFFIDPADLQRGDFSRVAYTWDCD' A
#
# COMPACT_ATOMS: atom_id res chain seq x y z
N MET A 1 -10.19 -2.63 -23.67
CA MET A 1 -9.50 -3.39 -22.61
C MET A 1 -10.50 -4.44 -22.15
N ASP A 2 -10.08 -5.66 -21.84
CA ASP A 2 -10.97 -6.62 -21.17
C ASP A 2 -11.20 -6.12 -19.74
N GLU A 3 -12.46 -5.92 -19.35
CA GLU A 3 -12.85 -5.46 -18.00
C GLU A 3 -12.34 -6.41 -16.92
N ALA A 4 -12.32 -7.72 -17.19
CA ALA A 4 -11.80 -8.71 -16.26
C ALA A 4 -10.30 -8.54 -16.05
N LEU A 5 -9.56 -8.20 -17.11
CA LEU A 5 -8.13 -7.93 -17.03
C LEU A 5 -7.85 -6.63 -16.26
N TYR A 6 -8.66 -5.58 -16.47
CA TYR A 6 -8.53 -4.33 -15.73
C TYR A 6 -8.77 -4.56 -14.23
N ALA A 7 -9.87 -5.24 -13.86
CA ALA A 7 -10.16 -5.57 -12.47
C ALA A 7 -9.06 -6.43 -11.83
N ALA A 8 -8.48 -7.38 -12.58
CA ALA A 8 -7.40 -8.23 -12.07
C ALA A 8 -6.06 -7.50 -11.88
N LEU A 9 -5.83 -6.42 -12.62
CA LEU A 9 -4.58 -5.65 -12.57
C LEU A 9 -4.69 -4.33 -11.81
N ASN A 10 -5.91 -3.88 -11.49
CA ASN A 10 -6.14 -2.65 -10.74
C ASN A 10 -5.58 -2.78 -9.31
N ARG A 11 -4.70 -1.86 -8.94
CA ARG A 11 -4.03 -1.83 -7.64
C ARG A 11 -4.57 -0.70 -6.75
N SER A 12 -5.52 0.09 -7.23
CA SER A 12 -6.06 1.23 -6.49
C SER A 12 -7.06 0.77 -5.43
N GLY A 13 -7.44 1.67 -4.55
CA GLY A 13 -8.39 1.41 -3.48
C GLY A 13 -7.80 0.76 -2.23
N HIS A 14 -8.68 0.57 -1.25
CA HIS A 14 -8.36 0.02 0.06
C HIS A 14 -8.12 -1.49 -0.02
N LYS A 15 -7.01 -1.98 0.54
CA LYS A 15 -6.68 -3.42 0.51
C LYS A 15 -5.75 -3.87 1.63
N LEU A 16 -5.82 -5.16 1.95
CA LEU A 16 -4.88 -5.86 2.83
C LEU A 16 -3.98 -6.74 1.97
N GLY A 17 -2.67 -6.58 2.10
CA GLY A 17 -1.71 -7.32 1.28
C GLY A 17 -1.73 -6.93 -0.22
N GLY A 18 -1.12 -7.79 -1.04
CA GLY A 18 -0.97 -7.56 -2.48
C GLY A 18 0.20 -6.63 -2.83
N TYR A 19 0.17 -6.06 -4.03
CA TYR A 19 1.17 -5.10 -4.49
C TYR A 19 0.72 -3.67 -4.19
N PRO A 20 1.56 -2.82 -3.58
CA PRO A 20 1.18 -1.45 -3.26
C PRO A 20 1.06 -0.57 -4.51
N GLU A 21 0.32 0.52 -4.34
CA GLU A 21 0.24 1.65 -5.25
C GLU A 21 0.70 2.92 -4.51
N PHE A 22 1.22 3.88 -5.28
CA PHE A 22 1.79 5.16 -4.83
C PHE A 22 1.45 6.19 -5.90
N THR A 23 1.18 7.44 -5.52
CA THR A 23 1.02 8.50 -6.53
C THR A 23 2.37 9.03 -6.99
N GLN A 24 3.38 8.97 -6.13
CA GLN A 24 4.77 9.34 -6.41
C GLN A 24 5.67 8.11 -6.57
N GLN A 25 6.66 7.94 -5.69
CA GLN A 25 7.68 6.89 -5.78
C GLN A 25 7.60 5.97 -4.57
N ASP A 26 7.75 4.66 -4.81
CA ASP A 26 7.90 3.68 -3.74
C ASP A 26 9.11 4.05 -2.87
N PRO A 27 8.93 4.37 -1.57
CA PRO A 27 10.03 4.79 -0.70
C PRO A 27 10.94 3.62 -0.29
N ARG A 28 10.55 2.37 -0.59
CA ARG A 28 11.34 1.18 -0.30
C ARG A 28 12.50 1.06 -1.27
N LYS A 29 13.67 0.70 -0.74
CA LYS A 29 14.84 0.39 -1.54
C LYS A 29 14.74 -1.04 -2.07
N PRO A 30 15.44 -1.40 -3.16
CA PRO A 30 15.39 -2.76 -3.72
C PRO A 30 15.76 -3.89 -2.74
N GLN A 31 16.53 -3.60 -1.70
CA GLN A 31 16.88 -4.55 -0.64
C GLN A 31 15.81 -4.71 0.45
N ASP A 32 14.84 -3.80 0.54
CA ASP A 32 13.80 -3.83 1.56
C ASP A 32 12.79 -4.92 1.21
N ARG A 33 12.61 -5.87 2.14
CA ARG A 33 11.75 -7.05 1.95
C ARG A 33 10.37 -6.91 2.54
N GLN A 34 10.02 -5.71 3.00
CA GLN A 34 8.74 -5.48 3.65
C GLN A 34 7.60 -5.66 2.65
N VAL A 35 6.58 -6.38 3.08
CA VAL A 35 5.35 -6.62 2.31
C VAL A 35 4.28 -5.62 2.71
N LEU A 36 3.36 -5.32 1.80
CA LEU A 36 2.22 -4.47 2.10
C LEU A 36 1.36 -5.18 3.16
N LEU A 37 1.08 -4.49 4.25
CA LEU A 37 0.14 -4.93 5.28
C LEU A 37 -1.25 -4.37 4.98
N LEU A 38 -1.34 -3.05 4.80
CA LEU A 38 -2.57 -2.31 4.56
C LEU A 38 -2.28 -1.14 3.62
N GLN A 39 -3.18 -0.91 2.67
CA GLN A 39 -3.24 0.31 1.87
C GLN A 39 -4.60 0.95 2.07
N LEU A 40 -4.59 2.27 2.26
CA LEU A 40 -5.78 3.09 2.36
C LEU A 40 -5.69 4.19 1.32
N ASP A 41 -6.59 4.15 0.35
CA ASP A 41 -6.67 5.17 -0.71
C ASP A 41 -7.47 6.38 -0.23
N SER A 42 -7.42 7.49 -0.95
CA SER A 42 -8.39 8.56 -0.73
C SER A 42 -9.77 8.16 -1.26
N ASP A 43 -10.81 8.52 -0.53
CA ASP A 43 -12.21 8.32 -0.91
C ASP A 43 -13.10 9.46 -0.37
N ASP A 44 -14.42 9.28 -0.44
CA ASP A 44 -15.39 10.28 0.00
C ASP A 44 -15.36 10.55 1.52
N ALA A 45 -14.83 9.62 2.33
CA ALA A 45 -14.81 9.70 3.79
C ALA A 45 -13.43 10.14 4.33
N MET A 46 -12.35 9.82 3.63
CA MET A 46 -10.98 10.11 4.05
C MET A 46 -10.12 10.55 2.87
N MET A 47 -9.29 11.57 3.11
CA MET A 47 -8.46 12.18 2.07
C MET A 47 -7.00 12.30 2.53
N TRP A 48 -6.07 11.86 1.68
CA TRP A 48 -4.64 12.00 1.88
C TRP A 48 -4.11 13.13 0.99
N GLY A 49 -4.06 14.37 1.51
CA GLY A 49 -3.59 15.51 0.71
C GLY A 49 -4.47 15.76 -0.52
N ASP A 50 -3.87 15.79 -1.71
CA ASP A 50 -4.57 15.89 -3.00
C ASP A 50 -4.82 14.50 -3.60
N SER A 51 -5.84 13.80 -3.08
CA SER A 51 -6.25 12.46 -3.56
C SER A 51 -5.14 11.41 -3.54
N GLY A 52 -4.31 11.46 -2.50
CA GLY A 52 -3.18 10.56 -2.30
C GLY A 52 -3.54 9.21 -1.70
N ILE A 53 -2.50 8.47 -1.29
CA ILE A 53 -2.61 7.12 -0.78
C ILE A 53 -1.67 6.90 0.41
N ALA A 54 -2.10 6.08 1.38
CA ALA A 54 -1.29 5.65 2.50
C ALA A 54 -1.03 4.15 2.48
N ASN A 55 0.18 3.75 2.85
CA ASN A 55 0.60 2.36 2.91
C ASN A 55 1.29 2.05 4.24
N PHE A 56 1.04 0.84 4.72
CA PHE A 56 1.68 0.24 5.88
C PHE A 56 2.45 -1.00 5.42
N PHE A 57 3.74 -1.07 5.74
CA PHE A 57 4.61 -2.17 5.35
C PHE A 57 5.17 -2.89 6.57
N ILE A 58 5.33 -4.20 6.48
CA ILE A 58 5.83 -5.05 7.58
C ILE A 58 6.86 -6.04 7.07
N ASP A 59 7.87 -6.33 7.90
CA ASP A 59 8.80 -7.42 7.61
C ASP A 59 8.05 -8.78 7.66
N PRO A 60 8.24 -9.67 6.67
CA PRO A 60 7.55 -10.96 6.65
C PRO A 60 7.76 -11.81 7.91
N ALA A 61 8.95 -11.76 8.53
CA ALA A 61 9.24 -12.50 9.74
C ALA A 61 8.51 -11.90 10.96
N ASP A 62 8.33 -10.59 10.99
CA ASP A 62 7.56 -9.88 12.02
C ASP A 62 6.07 -10.20 11.89
N LEU A 63 5.55 -10.20 10.66
CA LEU A 63 4.18 -10.64 10.37
C LEU A 63 3.93 -12.08 10.82
N GLN A 64 4.87 -13.00 10.54
CA GLN A 64 4.76 -14.40 10.97
C GLN A 64 4.73 -14.55 12.50
N ARG A 65 5.44 -13.68 13.24
CA ARG A 65 5.45 -13.68 14.70
C ARG A 65 4.28 -12.88 15.31
N GLY A 66 3.48 -12.19 14.49
CA GLY A 66 2.43 -11.28 14.96
C GLY A 66 2.98 -10.04 15.67
N ASP A 67 4.22 -9.64 15.35
CA ASP A 67 4.90 -8.50 15.96
C ASP A 67 4.73 -7.27 15.07
N PHE A 68 3.81 -6.38 15.43
CA PHE A 68 3.53 -5.16 14.67
C PHE A 68 4.30 -3.93 15.20
N SER A 69 5.30 -4.12 16.06
CA SER A 69 6.05 -3.00 16.66
C SER A 69 6.95 -2.24 15.67
N ARG A 70 7.18 -2.81 14.47
CA ARG A 70 8.06 -2.27 13.41
C ARG A 70 7.37 -2.13 12.06
N VAL A 71 6.14 -1.63 12.06
CA VAL A 71 5.42 -1.29 10.82
C VAL A 71 5.96 0.03 10.28
N ALA A 72 6.37 0.05 9.02
CA ALA A 72 6.69 1.28 8.31
C ALA A 72 5.39 1.88 7.77
N TYR A 73 5.26 3.19 7.91
CA TYR A 73 4.13 3.97 7.42
C TYR A 73 4.64 5.01 6.43
N THR A 74 3.95 5.14 5.30
CA THR A 74 4.19 6.17 4.30
C THR A 74 2.87 6.62 3.69
N TRP A 75 2.84 7.85 3.20
CA TRP A 75 1.77 8.36 2.36
C TRP A 75 2.37 9.36 1.38
N ASP A 76 1.77 9.45 0.20
CA ASP A 76 2.07 10.46 -0.81
C ASP A 76 0.77 10.99 -1.44
N CYS A 77 0.87 12.13 -2.10
CA CYS A 77 -0.17 12.71 -2.95
C CYS A 77 0.50 13.43 -4.12
N ASP A 78 -0.28 13.81 -5.12
CA ASP A 78 0.22 14.58 -6.26
C ASP A 78 0.47 16.06 -5.93
#